data_AF-A0A951B9T2-F1
#
_entry.id   AF-A0A951B9T2-F1
#
_cell.length_a   1.000
_cell.length_b   1.000
_cell.length_c   1.000
_cell.angle_alpha   90.00
_cell.angle_beta   90.00
_cell.angle_gamma   90.00
#
_symmetry.space_group_name_H-M   'P 1'
#
loop_
_entity.id
_entity.type
_entity.pdbx_description
1 polymer ?
#
loop_
_entity_poly.entity_id
_entity_poly.type
_entity_poly.pdbx_seq_one_letter_code
_entity_poly.pdbx_strand_id
1 'polypeptide(L)'
;MIVAYLGVIACGVLALVYGYITSREVLAADAGTARMQEIAAAVQEGARAYLNRQYTAIAIVGVVILVLLALFLGIKVGIGFLIG
;
A
#
# COMPACT_ATOMS: atom_id res chain seq x y z
N MET A 1 -20.86 8.19 -19.12
CA MET A 1 -19.38 8.04 -19.02
C MET A 1 -18.79 8.92 -17.93
N ILE A 2 -18.92 10.26 -17.99
CA ILE A 2 -18.30 11.14 -16.97
C ILE A 2 -18.78 10.92 -15.54
N VAL A 3 -20.10 10.73 -15.36
CA VAL A 3 -20.70 10.44 -14.04
C VAL A 3 -20.17 9.14 -13.44
N ALA A 4 -19.92 8.12 -14.28
CA ALA A 4 -19.34 6.85 -13.83
C ALA A 4 -17.90 7.03 -13.34
N TYR A 5 -17.06 7.78 -14.07
CA TYR A 5 -15.68 8.05 -13.63
C TYR A 5 -15.62 8.86 -12.34
N LEU A 6 -16.50 9.86 -12.17
CA LEU A 6 -16.61 10.59 -10.91
C LEU A 6 -17.06 9.68 -9.76
N GLY A 7 -17.99 8.76 -10.01
CA GLY A 7 -18.40 7.75 -9.04
C GLY A 7 -17.25 6.85 -8.59
N VAL A 8 -16.42 6.34 -9.52
CA VAL A 8 -15.25 5.52 -9.19
C VAL A 8 -14.25 6.29 -8.32
N ILE A 9 -13.93 7.54 -8.70
CA ILE A 9 -13.01 8.39 -7.92
C ILE A 9 -13.58 8.66 -6.53
N ALA A 10 -14.87 8.99 -6.43
CA ALA A 10 -15.53 9.23 -5.15
C ALA A 10 -15.46 7.99 -4.24
N CYS A 11 -15.72 6.79 -4.77
CA CYS A 11 -15.58 5.55 -4.00
C CYS A 11 -14.16 5.32 -3.51
N GLY A 12 -13.14 5.57 -4.35
CA GLY A 12 -11.74 5.47 -3.94
C GLY A 12 -11.38 6.44 -2.82
N VAL A 13 -11.80 7.70 -2.93
CA VAL A 13 -11.60 8.71 -1.88
C VAL A 13 -12.30 8.32 -0.59
N LEU A 14 -13.56 7.87 -0.65
CA LEU A 14 -14.30 7.41 0.52
C LEU A 14 -13.63 6.21 1.21
N ALA A 15 -13.10 5.26 0.44
CA ALA A 15 -12.37 4.13 0.99
C ALA A 15 -11.10 4.57 1.73
N LEU A 16 -10.34 5.53 1.18
CA LEU A 16 -9.16 6.11 1.83
C LEU A 16 -9.53 6.87 3.12
N VAL A 17 -10.60 7.68 3.09
CA VAL A 17 -11.10 8.42 4.26
C VAL A 17 -11.51 7.45 5.37
N TYR A 18 -12.27 6.40 5.03
CA TYR A 18 -12.67 5.38 5.99
C TYR A 18 -11.45 4.67 6.59
N GLY A 19 -10.52 4.20 5.75
CA GLY A 19 -9.29 3.57 6.20
C GLY A 19 -8.46 4.46 7.14
N TYR A 20 -8.38 5.76 6.84
CA TYR A 20 -7.70 6.73 7.71
C TYR A 20 -8.40 6.89 9.07
N ILE A 21 -9.73 7.05 9.09
CA ILE A 21 -10.50 7.19 10.34
C ILE A 21 -10.33 5.93 11.19
N THR A 22 -10.57 4.74 10.62
CA THR A 22 -10.46 3.48 11.35
C THR A 22 -9.03 3.23 11.85
N SER A 23 -8.01 3.56 11.05
CA SER A 23 -6.61 3.45 11.51
C SER A 23 -6.34 4.36 12.71
N ARG A 24 -6.88 5.59 12.70
CA ARG A 24 -6.74 6.51 13.83
C ARG A 24 -7.45 6.01 15.08
N GLU A 25 -8.65 5.46 14.95
CA GLU A 25 -9.41 4.89 16.08
C GLU A 25 -8.64 3.74 16.73
N VAL A 26 -8.09 2.84 15.92
CA VAL A 26 -7.29 1.70 16.40
C VAL A 26 -6.01 2.19 17.10
N LEU A 27 -5.30 3.16 16.52
CA LEU A 27 -4.07 3.70 17.09
C LEU A 27 -4.30 4.54 18.35
N ALA A 28 -5.50 5.10 18.54
CA ALA A 28 -5.88 5.86 19.73
C ALA A 28 -6.38 4.96 20.88
N ALA A 29 -6.65 3.68 20.62
CA ALA A 29 -7.03 2.74 21.66
C ALA A 29 -5.88 2.49 22.65
N ASP A 30 -6.22 2.11 23.88
CA ASP A 30 -5.22 1.80 24.89
C ASP A 30 -4.30 0.66 24.44
N ALA A 31 -2.99 0.89 24.52
CA ALA A 31 -1.97 -0.07 24.10
C ALA A 31 -1.79 -1.22 25.12
N GLY A 32 -2.47 -1.14 26.27
CA GLY A 32 -2.44 -2.14 27.32
C GLY A 32 -1.17 -2.07 28.16
N THR A 33 -0.82 -3.19 28.79
CA THR A 33 0.30 -3.26 29.75
C THR A 33 1.66 -3.10 29.09
N ALA A 34 2.69 -2.74 29.87
CA ALA A 34 4.08 -2.65 29.40
C ALA A 34 4.53 -3.94 28.69
N ARG A 35 4.15 -5.11 29.23
CA ARG A 35 4.47 -6.40 28.63
C ARG A 35 3.81 -6.60 27.27
N MET A 36 2.58 -6.13 27.09
CA MET A 36 1.89 -6.18 25.79
C MET A 36 2.59 -5.28 24.77
N GLN A 37 3.00 -4.08 25.18
CA GLN A 37 3.72 -3.14 24.32
C GLN A 37 5.09 -3.66 23.88
N GLU A 38 5.84 -4.30 24.77
CA GLU A 38 7.12 -4.97 24.44
C GLU A 38 6.95 -6.05 23.36
N ILE A 39 5.94 -6.92 23.51
CA ILE A 39 5.65 -7.97 22.54
C ILE A 39 5.22 -7.37 21.20
N ALA A 40 4.34 -6.36 21.23
CA ALA A 40 3.90 -5.67 20.02
C ALA A 40 5.07 -5.02 19.28
N ALA A 41 6.03 -4.42 19.99
CA ALA A 41 7.23 -3.84 19.39
C ALA A 41 8.09 -4.90 18.68
N ALA A 42 8.34 -6.06 19.31
CA ALA A 42 9.08 -7.16 18.69
C ALA A 42 8.35 -7.72 17.45
N VAL A 43 7.02 -7.84 17.50
CA VAL A 43 6.20 -8.24 16.34
C VAL A 43 6.31 -7.21 15.22
N GLN A 44 6.22 -5.92 15.53
CA GLN A 44 6.35 -4.84 14.54
C GLN A 44 7.74 -4.83 13.88
N GLU A 45 8.81 -5.05 14.66
CA GLU A 45 10.17 -5.14 14.13
C GLU A 45 10.30 -6.31 13.15
N GLY A 46 9.83 -7.50 13.53
CA GLY A 46 9.83 -8.68 12.66
C GLY A 46 9.00 -8.47 11.39
N ALA A 47 7.81 -7.89 11.51
CA ALA A 47 6.95 -7.58 10.37
C ALA A 47 7.61 -6.58 9.41
N ARG A 48 8.24 -5.52 9.92
CA ARG A 48 8.99 -4.55 9.11
C ARG A 48 10.16 -5.20 8.38
N ALA A 49 10.93 -6.05 9.07
CA ALA A 49 12.05 -6.75 8.44
C ALA A 49 11.60 -7.69 7.30
N TYR A 50 10.49 -8.41 7.50
CA TYR A 50 9.89 -9.26 6.47
C TYR A 50 9.39 -8.44 5.28
N LEU A 51 8.56 -7.41 5.53
CA LEU A 51 8.00 -6.55 4.49
C LEU A 51 9.08 -5.84 3.69
N ASN A 52 10.15 -5.36 4.33
CA ASN A 52 11.28 -4.74 3.63
C ASN A 52 11.94 -5.70 2.64
N ARG A 53 12.21 -6.95 3.06
CA ARG A 53 12.77 -7.97 2.15
C ARG A 53 11.80 -8.31 1.02
N GLN A 54 10.52 -8.46 1.33
CA GLN A 54 9.48 -8.80 0.35
C GLN A 54 9.31 -7.68 -0.68
N TYR A 55 9.13 -6.44 -0.24
CA TYR A 55 8.95 -5.30 -1.13
C TYR A 55 10.20 -5.00 -1.94
N THR A 56 11.41 -5.22 -1.40
CA THR A 56 12.64 -5.05 -2.19
C THR A 56 12.68 -6.04 -3.36
N ALA A 57 12.36 -7.31 -3.12
CA ALA A 57 12.30 -8.31 -4.19
C ALA A 57 11.22 -7.99 -5.22
N ILE A 58 10.02 -7.60 -4.76
CA ILE A 58 8.91 -7.18 -5.63
C ILE A 58 9.31 -5.96 -6.46
N ALA A 59 9.97 -4.96 -5.88
CA ALA A 59 10.38 -3.74 -6.57
C ALA A 59 11.39 -4.05 -7.70
N ILE A 60 12.35 -4.94 -7.47
CA ILE A 60 13.31 -5.35 -8.50
C ILE A 60 12.57 -5.98 -9.69
N VAL A 61 11.67 -6.92 -9.43
CA VAL A 61 10.85 -7.55 -10.48
C VAL A 61 9.95 -6.52 -11.18
N GLY A 62 9.34 -5.62 -10.42
CA GLY A 62 8.49 -4.55 -10.93
C GLY A 62 9.23 -3.61 -11.89
N VAL A 63 10.48 -3.23 -11.59
CA VAL A 63 11.30 -2.41 -12.51
C VAL A 63 11.59 -3.14 -13.81
N VAL A 64 11.93 -4.44 -13.75
CA VAL A 64 12.15 -5.24 -14.96
C VAL A 64 10.89 -5.28 -15.82
N ILE A 65 9.73 -5.57 -15.22
CA ILE A 65 8.44 -5.61 -15.92
C ILE A 65 8.10 -4.23 -16.50
N LEU A 66 8.29 -3.15 -15.74
CA LEU A 66 8.05 -1.78 -16.21
C LEU A 66 8.84 -1.46 -17.49
N VAL A 67 10.13 -1.81 -17.52
CA VAL A 67 10.98 -1.58 -18.69
C VAL A 67 10.50 -2.42 -19.88
N LEU A 68 10.20 -3.71 -19.66
CA LEU A 68 9.68 -4.58 -20.72
C LEU A 68 8.36 -4.05 -21.30
N LEU A 69 7.40 -3.67 -20.45
CA LEU A 69 6.12 -3.12 -20.89
C LEU A 69 6.30 -1.80 -21.64
N ALA A 70 7.17 -0.91 -21.16
CA ALA A 70 7.45 0.36 -21.84
C ALA A 70 8.08 0.16 -23.23
N LEU A 71 8.99 -0.81 -23.37
CA LEU A 71 9.67 -1.11 -24.64
C LEU A 71 8.77 -1.84 -25.65
N PHE A 72 8.02 -2.85 -25.21
CA PHE A 72 7.25 -3.71 -26.11
C PHE A 72 5.80 -3.23 -26.34
N LEU A 73 5.17 -2.61 -25.35
CA LEU A 73 3.76 -2.16 -25.39
C LEU A 73 3.62 -0.63 -25.37
N GLY A 74 4.73 0.09 -25.20
CA GLY A 74 4.79 1.55 -25.23
C GLY A 74 4.69 2.20 -23.86
N ILE A 75 5.18 3.45 -23.79
CA ILE A 75 5.34 4.21 -22.55
C ILE A 75 4.04 4.39 -21.77
N LYS A 76 2.89 4.56 -22.47
CA LYS A 76 1.59 4.72 -21.82
C LYS A 76 1.19 3.50 -20.99
N VAL A 77 1.47 2.30 -21.47
CA VAL A 77 1.20 1.04 -20.74
C VAL A 77 2.14 0.91 -19.56
N GLY A 78 3.43 1.22 -19.73
CA GLY A 78 4.39 1.25 -18.63
C GLY A 78 4.00 2.22 -17.52
N ILE A 79 3.56 3.44 -17.86
CA ILE A 79 3.06 4.41 -16.86
C ILE A 79 1.83 3.86 -16.13
N GLY A 80 0.89 3.24 -16.84
CA GLY A 80 -0.27 2.61 -16.22
C GLY A 80 0.12 1.50 -15.21
N PHE A 81 1.11 0.68 -15.56
CA PHE A 81 1.66 -0.34 -14.67
C PHE A 81 2.36 0.25 -13.44
N LEU A 82 3.10 1.36 -13.60
CA LEU A 82 3.81 2.01 -12.49
C LEU A 82 2.86 2.65 -11.47
N ILE A 83 1.70 3.15 -11.92
CA ILE A 83 0.71 3.79 -11.05
C ILE A 83 -0.09 2.76 -10.23
N GLY A 84 -0.32 1.57 -10.79
CA GLY A 84 -1.07 0.49 -10.14
C GLY A 84 -0.22 -0.29 -9.13
#